data_AF-A0A6C0I940-F1
#
_entry.id   AF-A0A6C0I940-F1
#
_cell.length_a   1.000
_cell.length_b   1.000
_cell.length_c   1.000
_cell.angle_alpha   90.00
_cell.angle_beta   90.00
_cell.angle_gamma   90.00
#
_symmetry.space_group_name_H-M   'P 1'
#
loop_
_entity.id
_entity.type
_entity.pdbx_description
1 polymer ?
#
loop_
_entity_poly.entity_id
_entity_poly.type
_entity_poly.pdbx_seq_one_letter_code
_entity_poly.pdbx_strand_id
1 'polypeptide(L)'
;MASKFNNYSLYIPTLKKIYSEELVINIFWKIGAGTISRIDFVPIMKTIEGQEEPVEDSVYRRAFIYTKSYWSLAVTNAIDETGSYRMYPNLPFDAEPTQSTEYWLLLKNKTPVPYATTTLNVHQLAHNNGLLETKVFDMETKVIEMEQEMSKMKEEIARLKYDNDTMSMTLTEDVRRRCDSHSTTESEAENFVNSWESILRMMEEQEGIIRDDQEEYENSCEADREREEDLVYDDSGEMTQRGRRVVTTDNGTYIEYEMLDVDGYNNGDVAPRGERLTDEGETCSECGFKGELFAYGWRHADDNLCRNCANLPGMDAYEC
;
A
#
# COMPACT_ATOMS: atom_id res chain seq x y z
N MET A 1 -4.60 23.81 -33.37
CA MET A 1 -3.92 22.99 -32.35
C MET A 1 -2.65 22.44 -32.98
N ALA A 2 -1.48 22.75 -32.42
CA ALA A 2 -0.22 22.19 -32.92
C ALA A 2 -0.19 20.69 -32.58
N SER A 3 -0.26 19.83 -33.60
CA SER A 3 -0.04 18.40 -33.46
C SER A 3 1.35 18.18 -32.88
N LYS A 4 1.45 17.77 -31.61
CA LYS A 4 2.71 17.33 -31.01
C LYS A 4 3.17 16.10 -31.79
N PHE A 5 4.18 16.29 -32.64
CA PHE A 5 4.76 15.19 -33.40
C PHE A 5 5.51 14.26 -32.44
N ASN A 6 4.89 13.14 -32.11
CA ASN A 6 5.41 12.19 -31.14
C ASN A 6 6.21 11.06 -31.82
N ASN A 7 7.47 10.92 -31.43
CA ASN A 7 8.39 9.88 -31.91
C ASN A 7 8.42 8.67 -30.97
N TYR A 8 7.27 8.20 -30.48
CA TYR A 8 7.25 6.99 -29.64
C TYR A 8 7.42 5.73 -30.49
N SER A 9 8.06 4.70 -29.94
CA SER A 9 8.09 3.37 -30.57
C SER A 9 6.73 2.67 -30.46
N LEU A 10 6.44 1.81 -31.43
CA LEU A 10 5.24 1.00 -31.49
C LEU A 10 5.52 -0.44 -31.07
N TYR A 11 4.48 -1.15 -30.66
CA TYR A 11 4.51 -2.54 -30.27
C TYR A 11 3.37 -3.29 -30.97
N ILE A 12 3.70 -4.44 -31.56
CA ILE A 12 2.75 -5.39 -32.13
C ILE A 12 2.73 -6.64 -31.24
N PRO A 13 1.62 -6.90 -30.51
CA PRO A 13 1.52 -8.04 -29.60
C PRO A 13 1.62 -9.39 -30.28
N THR A 14 1.05 -9.49 -31.48
CA THR A 14 0.90 -10.76 -32.20
C THR A 14 1.21 -10.54 -33.68
N LEU A 15 2.31 -11.12 -34.13
CA LEU A 15 2.77 -11.08 -35.51
C LEU A 15 3.17 -12.49 -35.94
N LYS A 16 2.68 -12.97 -37.09
CA LYS A 16 3.11 -14.28 -37.60
C LYS A 16 4.60 -14.27 -37.95
N LYS A 17 5.30 -15.37 -37.67
CA LYS A 17 6.73 -15.53 -37.96
C LYS A 17 7.08 -15.43 -39.45
N ILE A 18 6.11 -15.60 -40.35
CA ILE A 18 6.28 -15.43 -41.80
C ILE A 18 6.65 -13.99 -42.19
N TYR A 19 6.34 -12.99 -41.36
CA TYR A 19 6.63 -11.59 -41.64
C TYR A 19 8.07 -11.26 -41.28
N SER A 20 8.95 -11.20 -42.28
CA SER A 20 10.33 -10.72 -42.11
C SER A 20 10.38 -9.22 -41.80
N GLU A 21 11.53 -8.73 -41.32
CA GLU A 21 11.76 -7.30 -41.07
C GLU A 21 11.45 -6.46 -42.33
N GLU A 22 12.04 -6.84 -43.46
CA GLU A 22 11.84 -6.16 -44.76
C GLU A 22 10.37 -6.10 -45.16
N LEU A 23 9.62 -7.18 -44.91
CA LEU A 23 8.21 -7.27 -45.29
C LEU A 23 7.34 -6.37 -44.42
N VAL A 24 7.63 -6.30 -43.11
CA VAL A 24 6.97 -5.34 -42.20
C VAL A 24 7.30 -3.90 -42.60
N ILE A 25 8.56 -3.59 -42.90
CA ILE A 25 8.99 -2.25 -43.37
C ILE A 25 8.22 -1.86 -44.64
N ASN A 26 8.15 -2.77 -45.62
CA ASN A 26 7.46 -2.53 -46.88
C ASN A 26 5.95 -2.31 -46.68
N ILE A 27 5.30 -3.06 -45.80
CA ILE A 27 3.88 -2.89 -45.48
C ILE A 27 3.62 -1.50 -44.87
N PHE A 28 4.42 -1.10 -43.87
CA PHE A 28 4.27 0.22 -43.25
C PHE A 28 4.48 1.36 -44.24
N TRP A 29 5.46 1.21 -45.13
CA TRP A 29 5.73 2.19 -46.19
C TRP A 29 4.57 2.25 -47.20
N LYS A 30 4.09 1.09 -47.68
CA LYS A 30 3.01 0.99 -48.67
C LYS A 30 1.68 1.57 -48.16
N ILE A 31 1.36 1.34 -46.89
CA ILE A 31 0.14 1.88 -46.26
C ILE A 31 0.31 3.36 -45.89
N GLY A 32 1.54 3.89 -45.94
CA GLY A 32 1.85 5.26 -45.53
C GLY A 32 1.77 5.46 -44.02
N ALA A 33 1.93 4.38 -43.24
CA ALA A 33 1.84 4.42 -41.77
C ALA A 33 3.06 5.11 -41.13
N GLY A 34 4.22 5.07 -41.80
CA GLY A 34 5.46 5.76 -41.39
C GLY A 34 6.72 5.02 -41.85
N THR A 35 7.87 5.65 -41.64
CA THR A 35 9.18 5.06 -41.97
C THR A 35 9.73 4.30 -40.77
N ILE A 36 9.94 3.00 -40.91
CA ILE A 36 10.54 2.17 -39.88
C ILE A 36 12.07 2.22 -39.98
N SER A 37 12.74 2.33 -38.83
CA SER A 37 14.19 2.36 -38.75
C SER A 37 14.82 1.12 -38.11
N ARG A 38 14.06 0.38 -37.29
CA ARG A 38 14.49 -0.85 -36.60
C ARG A 38 13.25 -1.63 -36.19
N ILE A 39 13.34 -2.96 -36.29
CA ILE A 39 12.34 -3.87 -35.74
C ILE A 39 13.05 -4.88 -34.84
N ASP A 40 12.62 -4.98 -33.59
CA ASP A 40 13.07 -6.05 -32.69
C ASP A 40 11.97 -7.11 -32.59
N PHE A 41 12.28 -8.33 -33.02
CA PHE A 41 11.40 -9.47 -32.85
C PHE A 41 11.68 -10.17 -31.52
N VAL A 42 10.61 -10.46 -30.77
CA VAL A 42 10.70 -11.16 -29.48
C VAL A 42 9.77 -12.38 -29.51
N PRO A 43 10.26 -13.57 -29.13
CA PRO A 43 9.44 -14.77 -29.09
C PRO A 43 8.27 -14.61 -28.10
N ILE A 44 7.12 -15.22 -28.40
CA ILE A 44 6.03 -15.33 -27.44
C ILE A 44 6.24 -16.62 -26.67
N MET A 45 6.53 -16.50 -25.39
CA MET A 45 6.69 -17.64 -24.49
C MET A 45 5.32 -18.04 -23.94
N LYS A 46 4.94 -19.30 -24.12
CA LYS A 46 3.68 -19.88 -23.62
C LYS A 46 3.98 -20.90 -22.53
N THR A 47 3.29 -20.78 -21.40
CA THR A 47 3.30 -21.83 -20.38
C THR A 47 2.32 -22.90 -20.81
N ILE A 48 2.81 -24.13 -21.00
CA ILE A 48 1.97 -25.30 -21.30
C ILE A 48 1.78 -26.05 -19.97
N GLU A 49 0.54 -26.42 -19.64
CA GLU A 49 0.26 -27.21 -18.44
C GLU A 49 1.07 -28.52 -18.47
N GLY A 50 1.92 -28.73 -17.46
CA GLY A 50 2.77 -29.92 -17.35
C GLY A 50 4.22 -29.74 -17.82
N GLN A 51 4.64 -28.56 -18.28
CA GLN A 51 6.04 -28.23 -18.51
C GLN A 51 6.49 -27.07 -17.61
N GLU A 52 7.60 -27.27 -16.89
CA GLU A 52 8.19 -26.24 -16.02
C GLU A 52 8.79 -25.09 -16.83
N GLU A 53 9.32 -25.38 -18.03
CA GLU A 53 9.91 -24.37 -18.91
C GLU A 53 8.89 -23.83 -19.92
N PRO A 54 8.83 -22.50 -20.12
CA PRO A 54 7.93 -21.91 -21.10
C PRO A 54 8.39 -22.24 -22.52
N VAL A 55 7.46 -22.65 -23.38
CA VAL A 55 7.72 -23.03 -24.77
C VAL A 55 7.44 -21.86 -25.71
N GLU A 56 8.34 -21.63 -26.66
CA GLU A 56 8.16 -20.61 -27.68
C GLU A 56 6.99 -20.97 -28.63
N ASP A 57 6.09 -20.01 -28.89
CA ASP A 57 5.02 -20.14 -29.87
C ASP A 57 5.60 -20.39 -31.27
N SER A 58 5.21 -21.50 -31.90
CA SER A 58 5.73 -21.91 -33.21
C SER A 58 5.25 -21.03 -34.37
N VAL A 59 4.19 -20.25 -34.19
CA VAL A 59 3.51 -19.48 -35.24
C VAL A 59 3.68 -17.99 -35.06
N TYR A 60 3.60 -17.49 -33.82
CA TYR A 60 3.53 -16.06 -33.52
C TYR A 60 4.76 -15.56 -32.75
N ARG A 61 5.04 -14.27 -32.93
CA ARG A 61 6.05 -13.51 -32.20
C ARG A 61 5.55 -12.09 -31.95
N ARG A 62 6.20 -11.39 -31.04
CA ARG A 62 6.01 -9.95 -30.80
C ARG A 62 6.98 -9.17 -31.66
N ALA A 63 6.62 -7.93 -31.99
CA ALA A 63 7.51 -7.00 -32.68
C ALA A 63 7.48 -5.63 -32.01
N PHE A 64 8.66 -5.06 -31.77
CA PHE A 64 8.83 -3.68 -31.34
C PHE A 64 9.38 -2.87 -32.49
N ILE A 65 8.68 -1.81 -32.85
CA ILE A 65 8.93 -1.05 -34.07
C ILE A 65 9.38 0.35 -33.67
N TYR A 66 10.55 0.73 -34.17
CA TYR A 66 11.13 2.02 -33.93
C TYR A 66 11.12 2.82 -35.23
N THR A 67 10.96 4.13 -35.07
CA THR A 67 11.05 5.08 -36.17
C THR A 67 12.09 6.15 -35.83
N LYS A 68 12.80 6.63 -36.85
CA LYS A 68 13.61 7.86 -36.79
C LYS A 68 12.81 9.09 -37.22
N SER A 69 11.62 8.88 -37.74
CA SER A 69 10.74 9.89 -38.30
C SER A 69 9.40 9.86 -37.57
N TYR A 70 8.42 10.59 -38.10
CA TYR A 70 7.10 10.64 -37.52
C TYR A 70 6.23 9.51 -38.06
N TRP A 71 5.35 8.98 -37.21
CA TRP A 71 4.24 8.16 -37.67
C TRP A 71 3.22 9.03 -38.40
N SER A 72 2.42 8.40 -39.26
CA SER A 72 1.31 9.07 -39.91
C SER A 72 0.31 9.62 -38.90
N LEU A 73 -0.35 10.73 -39.23
CA LEU A 73 -1.32 11.39 -38.35
C LEU A 73 -2.47 10.45 -37.95
N ALA A 74 -2.89 9.57 -38.87
CA ALA A 74 -3.93 8.58 -38.60
C ALA A 74 -3.52 7.59 -37.50
N VAL A 75 -2.26 7.15 -37.51
CA VAL A 75 -1.72 6.24 -36.48
C VAL A 75 -1.57 6.98 -35.15
N THR A 76 -0.99 8.19 -35.16
CA THR A 76 -0.76 8.94 -33.91
C THR A 76 -2.07 9.29 -33.21
N ASN A 77 -3.06 9.79 -33.96
CA ASN A 77 -4.35 10.18 -33.38
C ASN A 77 -5.09 8.97 -32.83
N ALA A 78 -5.13 7.86 -33.57
CA ALA A 78 -5.80 6.65 -33.10
C ALA A 78 -5.16 6.09 -31.82
N ILE A 79 -3.83 6.10 -31.72
CA ILE A 79 -3.13 5.63 -30.52
C ILE A 79 -3.32 6.61 -29.35
N ASP A 80 -3.29 7.91 -29.58
CA ASP A 80 -3.44 8.90 -28.51
C ASP A 80 -4.90 8.99 -28.01
N GLU A 81 -5.90 8.76 -28.88
CA GLU A 81 -7.33 8.80 -28.54
C GLU A 81 -7.87 7.45 -28.02
N THR A 82 -7.55 6.35 -28.70
CA THR A 82 -8.12 5.02 -28.39
C THR A 82 -7.13 4.06 -27.72
N GLY A 83 -5.85 4.45 -27.65
CA GLY A 83 -4.78 3.60 -27.13
C GLY A 83 -4.21 2.58 -28.13
N SER A 84 -4.83 2.43 -29.32
CA SER A 84 -4.41 1.44 -30.31
C SER A 84 -4.75 1.84 -31.75
N TYR A 85 -4.02 1.30 -32.72
CA TYR A 85 -4.35 1.44 -34.13
C TYR A 85 -4.42 0.07 -34.80
N ARG A 86 -5.48 -0.19 -35.55
CA ARG A 86 -5.67 -1.45 -36.27
C ARG A 86 -5.24 -1.29 -37.73
N MET A 87 -4.29 -2.11 -38.16
CA MET A 87 -3.75 -2.11 -39.51
C MET A 87 -4.00 -3.45 -40.19
N TYR A 88 -4.26 -3.46 -41.51
CA TYR A 88 -4.51 -4.68 -42.27
C TYR A 88 -3.39 -4.91 -43.30
N PRO A 89 -2.40 -5.77 -43.00
CA PRO A 89 -1.19 -5.91 -43.81
C PRO A 89 -1.44 -6.45 -45.23
N ASN A 90 -2.48 -7.26 -45.40
CA ASN A 90 -2.78 -7.97 -46.65
C ASN A 90 -3.86 -7.27 -47.48
N LEU A 91 -4.35 -6.10 -47.04
CA LEU A 91 -5.42 -5.40 -47.74
C LEU A 91 -4.84 -4.62 -48.94
N PRO A 92 -5.36 -4.80 -50.16
CA PRO A 92 -5.11 -3.89 -51.25
C PRO A 92 -5.49 -2.46 -50.86
N PHE A 93 -4.81 -1.45 -51.41
CA PHE A 93 -5.03 -0.04 -51.06
C PHE A 93 -6.50 0.41 -51.27
N ASP A 94 -7.22 -0.26 -52.17
CA ASP A 94 -8.60 0.08 -52.56
C ASP A 94 -9.66 -0.89 -52.03
N ALA A 95 -9.30 -1.86 -51.19
CA ALA A 95 -10.24 -2.86 -50.69
C ALA A 95 -10.79 -2.47 -49.32
N GLU A 96 -12.08 -2.77 -49.07
CA GLU A 96 -12.67 -2.55 -47.75
C GLU A 96 -12.15 -3.57 -46.72
N PRO A 97 -11.98 -3.17 -45.43
CA PRO A 97 -11.44 -4.02 -44.36
C PRO A 97 -12.18 -5.35 -44.13
N THR A 98 -13.40 -5.49 -44.67
CA THR A 98 -14.26 -6.65 -44.54
C THR A 98 -13.70 -7.92 -45.20
N GLN A 99 -12.73 -7.79 -46.11
CA GLN A 99 -12.20 -8.93 -46.88
C GLN A 99 -10.95 -9.57 -46.28
N SER A 100 -10.26 -8.92 -45.34
CA SER A 100 -9.03 -9.45 -44.74
C SER A 100 -9.26 -9.97 -43.32
N THR A 101 -8.98 -11.24 -43.08
CA THR A 101 -9.11 -11.87 -41.75
C THR A 101 -7.95 -11.55 -40.81
N GLU A 102 -6.84 -11.01 -41.33
CA GLU A 102 -5.64 -10.72 -40.56
C GLU A 102 -5.45 -9.21 -40.39
N TYR A 103 -5.28 -8.80 -39.12
CA TYR A 103 -4.95 -7.44 -38.74
C TYR A 103 -3.80 -7.43 -37.73
N TRP A 104 -3.07 -6.33 -37.70
CA TRP A 104 -2.08 -6.01 -36.68
C TRP A 104 -2.65 -4.94 -35.76
N LEU A 105 -2.50 -5.15 -34.47
CA LEU A 105 -2.80 -4.14 -33.46
C LEU A 105 -1.52 -3.42 -33.10
N LEU A 106 -1.42 -2.14 -33.44
CA LEU A 106 -0.31 -1.28 -33.08
C LEU A 106 -0.63 -0.60 -31.75
N LEU A 107 0.26 -0.75 -30.78
CA LEU A 107 0.15 -0.14 -29.46
C LEU A 107 1.36 0.77 -29.21
N LYS A 108 1.20 1.74 -28.32
CA LYS A 108 2.33 2.51 -27.81
C LYS A 108 3.24 1.62 -26.98
N ASN A 109 4.52 1.53 -27.33
CA ASN A 109 5.49 0.79 -26.53
C ASN A 109 5.79 1.57 -25.24
N LYS A 110 5.53 0.94 -24.09
CA LYS A 110 5.73 1.55 -22.77
C LYS A 110 7.19 1.55 -22.33
N THR A 111 7.97 0.59 -22.83
CA THR A 111 9.38 0.38 -22.48
C THR A 111 10.20 0.38 -23.77
N PRO A 112 10.39 1.55 -24.41
CA PRO A 112 11.28 1.63 -25.56
C PRO A 112 12.67 1.18 -25.14
N VAL A 113 13.18 0.11 -25.75
CA VAL A 113 14.60 -0.19 -25.63
C VAL A 113 15.31 0.92 -26.40
N PRO A 114 16.12 1.77 -25.74
CA PRO A 114 16.85 2.80 -26.45
C PRO A 114 17.67 2.16 -27.56
N TYR A 115 17.97 2.92 -28.62
CA TYR A 115 19.03 2.50 -29.52
C TYR A 115 20.21 2.10 -28.66
N ALA A 116 20.71 0.89 -28.86
CA ALA A 116 22.04 0.56 -28.39
C ALA A 116 22.98 1.47 -29.19
N THR A 117 23.15 2.70 -28.72
CA THR A 117 24.19 3.65 -29.14
C THR A 117 25.54 3.17 -28.65
N THR A 118 25.64 1.89 -28.27
CA THR A 118 26.88 1.20 -27.98
C THR A 118 27.72 1.23 -29.24
N THR A 119 28.50 2.31 -29.35
CA THR A 119 29.84 2.34 -29.93
C THR A 119 30.77 1.34 -29.25
N LEU A 120 30.30 0.66 -28.20
CA LEU A 120 30.98 -0.42 -27.54
C LEU A 120 31.22 -1.57 -28.51
N ASN A 121 32.50 -1.89 -28.69
CA ASN A 121 32.93 -3.06 -29.44
C ASN A 121 32.41 -4.33 -28.73
N VAL A 122 32.19 -5.41 -29.49
CA VAL A 122 31.80 -6.75 -29.01
C VAL A 122 32.58 -7.17 -27.75
N HIS A 123 33.87 -6.84 -27.65
CA HIS A 123 34.67 -7.14 -26.46
C HIS A 123 34.21 -6.41 -25.19
N GLN A 124 33.79 -5.15 -25.30
CA GLN A 124 33.27 -4.37 -24.18
C GLN A 124 31.88 -4.87 -23.77
N LEU A 125 31.08 -5.31 -24.75
CA LEU A 125 29.79 -5.92 -24.47
C LEU A 125 29.96 -7.26 -23.73
N ALA A 126 30.89 -8.11 -24.20
CA ALA A 126 31.21 -9.38 -23.56
C ALA A 126 31.74 -9.19 -22.13
N HIS A 127 32.60 -8.19 -21.90
CA HIS A 127 33.08 -7.86 -20.56
C HIS A 127 31.94 -7.38 -19.64
N ASN A 128 31.05 -6.53 -20.15
CA ASN A 128 29.91 -6.05 -19.37
C ASN A 128 28.92 -7.18 -19.05
N ASN A 129 28.67 -8.07 -20.02
CA ASN A 129 27.84 -9.26 -19.78
C ASN A 129 28.50 -10.17 -18.75
N GLY A 130 29.81 -10.43 -18.83
CA GLY A 130 30.53 -11.20 -17.82
C GLY A 130 30.44 -10.57 -16.42
N LEU A 131 30.55 -9.24 -16.31
CA LEU A 131 30.33 -8.53 -15.04
C LEU A 131 28.90 -8.67 -14.51
N LEU A 132 27.90 -8.65 -15.40
CA LEU A 132 26.51 -8.85 -15.01
C LEU A 132 26.27 -10.29 -14.56
N GLU A 133 26.82 -11.28 -15.27
CA GLU A 133 26.77 -12.69 -14.89
C GLU A 133 27.39 -12.93 -13.52
N THR A 134 28.58 -12.37 -13.24
CA THR A 134 29.18 -12.46 -11.89
C THR A 134 28.29 -11.82 -10.82
N LYS A 135 27.71 -10.66 -11.09
CA LYS A 135 26.81 -10.00 -10.11
C LYS A 135 25.54 -10.79 -9.85
N VAL A 136 24.98 -11.41 -10.89
CA VAL A 136 23.81 -12.28 -10.76
C VAL A 136 24.18 -13.49 -9.92
N PHE A 137 25.31 -14.12 -10.19
CA PHE A 137 25.81 -15.25 -9.41
C PHE A 137 26.05 -14.89 -7.92
N ASP A 138 26.66 -13.73 -7.65
CA ASP A 138 26.85 -13.24 -6.27
C ASP A 138 25.53 -12.98 -5.57
N MET A 139 24.53 -12.43 -6.29
CA MET A 139 23.19 -12.22 -5.76
C MET A 139 22.48 -13.55 -5.47
N GLU A 140 22.54 -14.52 -6.38
CA GLU A 140 21.97 -15.85 -6.19
C GLU A 140 22.57 -16.54 -4.96
N THR A 141 23.88 -16.43 -4.78
CA THR A 141 24.58 -16.98 -3.60
C THR A 141 24.07 -16.34 -2.31
N LYS A 142 23.93 -15.00 -2.28
CA LYS A 142 23.37 -14.29 -1.12
C LYS A 142 21.92 -14.66 -0.84
N VAL A 143 21.11 -14.90 -1.87
CA VAL A 143 19.72 -15.36 -1.69
C VAL A 143 19.70 -16.73 -1.02
N ILE A 144 20.54 -17.66 -1.45
CA ILE A 144 20.67 -18.99 -0.83
C ILE A 144 21.12 -18.87 0.64
N GLU A 145 22.08 -18.00 0.94
CA GLU A 145 22.52 -17.74 2.32
C GLU A 145 21.39 -17.19 3.19
N MET A 146 20.64 -16.19 2.70
CA MET A 146 19.48 -15.65 3.40
C MET A 146 18.37 -16.70 3.60
N GLU A 147 18.12 -17.57 2.62
CA GLU A 147 17.15 -18.65 2.74
C GLU A 147 17.55 -19.67 3.82
N GLN A 148 18.85 -19.96 3.94
CA GLN A 148 19.37 -20.81 5.01
C GLN A 148 19.23 -20.16 6.38
N GLU A 149 19.53 -18.86 6.51
CA GLU A 149 19.34 -18.11 7.76
C GLU A 149 17.87 -18.06 8.16
N MET A 150 16.97 -17.80 7.22
CA MET A 150 15.52 -17.84 7.44
C MET A 150 15.04 -19.21 7.89
N SER A 151 15.63 -20.29 7.37
CA SER A 151 15.30 -21.66 7.78
C SER A 151 15.75 -21.93 9.22
N LYS A 152 16.97 -21.54 9.60
CA LYS A 152 17.46 -21.64 10.98
C LYS A 152 16.60 -20.83 11.96
N MET A 153 16.22 -19.60 11.56
CA MET A 153 15.37 -18.75 12.37
C MET A 153 13.98 -19.35 12.58
N LYS A 154 13.40 -19.97 11.54
CA LYS A 154 12.12 -20.70 11.66
C LYS A 154 12.21 -21.88 12.62
N GLU A 155 13.30 -22.64 12.58
CA GLU A 155 13.54 -23.74 13.53
C GLU A 155 13.67 -23.23 14.97
N GLU A 156 14.38 -22.12 15.17
CA GLU A 156 14.52 -21.51 16.49
C GLU A 156 13.19 -20.99 17.05
N ILE A 157 12.37 -20.34 16.20
CA ILE A 157 11.01 -19.92 16.58
C ILE A 157 10.16 -21.12 16.96
N ALA A 158 10.25 -22.23 16.22
CA ALA A 158 9.51 -23.46 16.53
C ALA A 158 9.93 -24.05 17.89
N ARG A 159 11.24 -24.06 18.19
CA ARG A 159 11.78 -24.51 19.48
C ARG A 159 11.29 -23.62 20.63
N LEU A 160 11.43 -22.30 20.49
CA LEU A 160 10.98 -21.35 21.52
C LEU A 160 9.48 -21.44 21.78
N LYS A 161 8.68 -21.68 20.73
CA LYS A 161 7.24 -21.90 20.88
C LYS A 161 6.94 -23.15 21.69
N TYR A 162 7.63 -24.27 21.41
CA TYR A 162 7.49 -25.51 22.17
C TYR A 162 7.88 -25.34 23.64
N ASP A 163 9.00 -24.66 23.92
CA ASP A 163 9.44 -24.40 25.30
C ASP A 163 8.44 -23.52 26.05
N ASN A 164 7.88 -22.50 25.38
CA ASN A 164 6.85 -21.63 25.96
C ASN A 164 5.56 -22.38 26.27
N ASP A 165 5.09 -23.24 25.35
CA ASP A 165 3.91 -24.08 25.56
C ASP A 165 4.13 -25.05 26.74
N THR A 166 5.32 -25.65 26.84
CA THR A 166 5.69 -26.54 27.95
C THR A 166 5.70 -25.79 29.28
N MET A 167 6.29 -24.59 29.31
CA MET A 167 6.36 -23.75 30.50
C MET A 167 4.96 -23.29 30.94
N SER A 168 4.11 -22.92 29.98
CA SER A 168 2.70 -22.58 30.21
C SER A 168 1.93 -23.74 30.85
N MET A 169 2.14 -24.98 30.38
CA MET A 169 1.54 -26.16 31.00
C MET A 169 2.02 -26.38 32.44
N THR A 170 3.33 -26.24 32.71
CA THR A 170 3.87 -26.39 34.07
C THR A 170 3.33 -25.34 35.04
N LEU A 171 3.23 -24.08 34.60
CA LEU A 171 2.65 -23.00 35.40
C LEU A 171 1.17 -23.27 35.70
N THR A 172 0.42 -23.75 34.71
CA THR A 172 -1.00 -24.09 34.90
C THR A 172 -1.18 -25.22 35.92
N GLU A 173 -0.33 -26.23 35.87
CA GLU A 173 -0.35 -27.35 36.82
C GLU A 173 0.07 -26.92 38.24
N ASP A 174 1.09 -26.06 38.37
CA ASP A 174 1.51 -25.52 39.66
C ASP A 174 0.44 -24.63 40.30
N VAL A 175 -0.25 -23.81 39.51
CA VAL A 175 -1.41 -23.02 39.96
C VAL A 175 -2.52 -23.95 40.45
N ARG A 176 -2.83 -25.00 39.70
CA ARG A 176 -3.85 -25.99 40.08
C ARG A 176 -3.54 -26.67 41.41
N ARG A 177 -2.29 -27.14 41.60
CA ARG A 177 -1.86 -27.74 42.88
C ARG A 177 -1.94 -26.77 44.05
N ARG A 178 -1.65 -25.48 43.82
CA ARG A 178 -1.72 -24.46 44.86
C ARG A 178 -3.17 -24.20 45.30
N CYS A 179 -4.12 -24.16 44.36
CA CYS A 179 -5.55 -24.05 44.66
C CYS A 179 -6.07 -25.23 45.48
N ASP A 180 -5.65 -26.46 45.18
CA ASP A 180 -6.08 -27.64 45.96
C ASP A 180 -5.55 -27.62 47.41
N SER A 181 -4.36 -27.03 47.63
CA SER A 181 -3.75 -26.88 48.96
C SER A 181 -4.26 -25.68 49.78
N HIS A 182 -4.96 -24.73 49.15
CA HIS A 182 -5.53 -23.55 49.81
C HIS A 182 -7.03 -23.67 50.14
N SER A 183 -7.69 -24.78 49.78
CA SER A 183 -9.11 -24.99 50.12
C SER A 183 -9.37 -25.02 51.64
N THR A 184 -8.36 -25.34 52.46
CA THR A 184 -8.52 -25.26 53.92
C THR A 184 -8.55 -23.82 54.39
N THR A 185 -7.71 -22.93 53.86
CA THR A 185 -7.64 -21.53 54.33
C THR A 185 -8.78 -20.66 53.79
N GLU A 186 -9.27 -20.90 52.56
CA GLU A 186 -10.45 -20.20 52.06
C GLU A 186 -11.71 -20.64 52.81
N SER A 187 -11.90 -21.94 53.06
CA SER A 187 -13.04 -22.39 53.88
C SER A 187 -12.94 -21.90 55.34
N GLU A 188 -11.73 -21.78 55.89
CA GLU A 188 -11.50 -21.18 57.22
C GLU A 188 -11.78 -19.68 57.22
N ALA A 189 -11.42 -18.96 56.15
CA ALA A 189 -11.74 -17.55 55.98
C ALA A 189 -13.24 -17.32 55.77
N GLU A 190 -13.92 -18.14 54.98
CA GLU A 190 -15.38 -18.11 54.83
C GLU A 190 -16.08 -18.43 56.16
N ASN A 191 -15.60 -19.41 56.93
CA ASN A 191 -16.12 -19.70 58.27
C ASN A 191 -15.88 -18.55 59.24
N PHE A 192 -14.74 -17.85 59.14
CA PHE A 192 -14.46 -16.67 59.94
C PHE A 192 -15.36 -15.49 59.57
N VAL A 193 -15.56 -15.21 58.28
CA VAL A 193 -16.46 -14.14 57.80
C VAL A 193 -17.91 -14.45 58.18
N ASN A 194 -18.37 -15.70 58.02
CA ASN A 194 -19.71 -16.11 58.46
C ASN A 194 -19.86 -15.99 60.00
N SER A 195 -18.80 -16.28 60.76
CA SER A 195 -18.77 -16.03 62.20
C SER A 195 -18.83 -14.53 62.52
N TRP A 196 -18.19 -13.68 61.72
CA TRP A 196 -18.18 -12.23 61.88
C TRP A 196 -19.54 -11.61 61.52
N GLU A 197 -20.18 -12.06 60.44
CA GLU A 197 -21.56 -11.70 60.10
C GLU A 197 -22.53 -12.13 61.21
N SER A 198 -22.33 -13.30 61.81
CA SER A 198 -23.13 -13.74 62.96
C SER A 198 -22.88 -12.88 64.21
N ILE A 199 -21.68 -12.32 64.39
CA ILE A 199 -21.36 -11.37 65.46
C ILE A 199 -21.99 -10.01 65.18
N LEU A 200 -21.88 -9.50 63.95
CA LEU A 200 -22.51 -8.25 63.51
C LEU A 200 -24.03 -8.30 63.65
N ARG A 201 -24.67 -9.41 63.28
CA ARG A 201 -26.11 -9.60 63.45
C ARG A 201 -26.52 -9.60 64.94
N MET A 202 -25.69 -10.14 65.82
CA MET A 202 -25.90 -10.04 67.28
C MET A 202 -25.70 -8.61 67.81
N MET A 203 -24.81 -7.82 67.18
CA MET A 203 -24.61 -6.42 67.52
C MET A 203 -25.75 -5.53 67.01
N GLU A 204 -26.26 -5.75 65.79
CA GLU A 204 -27.45 -5.07 65.28
C GLU A 204 -28.70 -5.38 66.12
N GLU A 205 -28.87 -6.62 66.61
CA GLU A 205 -29.94 -6.95 67.57
C GLU A 205 -29.79 -6.25 68.93
N GLN A 206 -28.58 -5.81 69.31
CA GLN A 206 -28.36 -4.97 70.50
C GLN A 206 -28.47 -3.46 70.22
N GLU A 207 -28.13 -3.01 69.01
CA GLU A 207 -28.20 -1.60 68.59
C GLU A 207 -29.62 -1.15 68.17
N GLY A 208 -30.56 -2.07 67.96
CA GLY A 208 -32.00 -1.75 67.80
C GLY A 208 -32.68 -1.06 68.99
N ILE A 209 -31.94 -0.77 70.07
CA ILE A 209 -32.40 0.02 71.23
C ILE A 209 -31.85 1.45 71.22
N ILE A 210 -30.86 1.78 70.38
CA ILE A 210 -30.21 3.11 70.41
C ILE A 210 -29.83 3.54 68.99
N ARG A 211 -30.72 4.28 68.31
CA ARG A 211 -30.46 5.48 67.49
C ARG A 211 -31.60 5.75 66.50
N ASP A 212 -32.63 6.42 67.01
CA ASP A 212 -33.14 7.59 66.32
C ASP A 212 -32.00 8.62 66.28
N ASP A 213 -31.92 9.41 65.20
CA ASP A 213 -30.93 10.47 64.93
C ASP A 213 -29.66 10.06 64.16
N GLN A 214 -29.79 9.75 62.87
CA GLN A 214 -28.74 10.08 61.89
C GLN A 214 -29.23 10.23 60.44
N GLU A 215 -30.29 11.00 60.22
CA GLU A 215 -30.63 11.57 58.90
C GLU A 215 -29.73 12.78 58.59
N GLU A 216 -28.43 12.61 58.32
CA GLU A 216 -27.62 13.72 57.77
C GLU A 216 -26.24 13.29 57.21
N TYR A 217 -26.11 12.25 56.38
CA TYR A 217 -24.79 11.96 55.75
C TYR A 217 -24.84 11.25 54.39
N GLU A 218 -25.89 11.42 53.59
CA GLU A 218 -25.98 10.87 52.22
C GLU A 218 -25.97 11.97 51.15
N ASN A 219 -25.13 13.00 51.30
CA ASN A 219 -25.07 14.09 50.32
C ASN A 219 -23.64 14.54 49.93
N SER A 220 -22.65 13.63 49.95
CA SER A 220 -21.27 13.97 49.55
C SER A 220 -20.58 13.01 48.57
N CYS A 221 -21.29 12.06 47.96
CA CYS A 221 -20.66 11.08 47.04
C CYS A 221 -21.13 11.18 45.58
N GLU A 222 -21.91 12.19 45.21
CA GLU A 222 -22.28 12.45 43.80
C GLU A 222 -21.32 13.42 43.09
N ALA A 223 -20.44 14.12 43.82
CA ALA A 223 -19.54 15.12 43.22
C ALA A 223 -18.26 14.54 42.58
N ASP A 224 -17.92 13.26 42.82
CA ASP A 224 -16.70 12.65 42.29
C ASP A 224 -16.93 11.84 41.01
N ARG A 225 -18.18 11.52 40.64
CA ARG A 225 -18.49 10.79 39.40
C ARG A 225 -18.51 11.67 38.14
N GLU A 226 -18.78 12.96 38.27
CA GLU A 226 -18.76 13.89 37.13
C GLU A 226 -17.35 14.38 36.77
N ARG A 227 -16.30 13.94 37.48
CA ARG A 227 -14.91 14.38 37.24
C ARG A 227 -14.05 13.42 36.41
N GLU A 228 -14.49 12.17 36.21
CA GLU A 228 -13.73 11.17 35.45
C GLU A 228 -14.07 11.16 33.94
N GLU A 229 -15.13 11.83 33.50
CA GLU A 229 -15.54 11.88 32.08
C GLU A 229 -14.72 12.87 31.22
N ASP A 230 -13.79 13.64 31.82
CA ASP A 230 -13.00 14.70 31.15
C ASP A 230 -11.54 14.33 30.81
N LEU A 231 -11.14 13.08 31.01
CA LEU A 231 -9.77 12.60 30.76
C LEU A 231 -9.67 11.78 29.48
N VAL A 232 -8.70 12.13 28.62
CA VAL A 232 -8.38 11.40 27.38
C VAL A 232 -6.92 10.95 27.46
N TYR A 233 -6.64 9.73 27.00
CA TYR A 233 -5.27 9.25 26.86
C TYR A 233 -4.58 9.98 25.71
N ASP A 234 -3.44 10.61 25.99
CA ASP A 234 -2.58 11.13 24.94
C ASP A 234 -1.64 10.04 24.39
N ASP A 235 -0.89 10.39 23.35
CA ASP A 235 0.02 9.48 22.63
C ASP A 235 1.19 8.97 23.49
N SER A 236 1.36 9.50 24.72
CA SER A 236 2.34 9.02 25.70
C SER A 236 1.80 7.93 26.62
N GLY A 237 0.48 7.69 26.60
CA GLY A 237 -0.20 6.71 27.46
C GLY A 237 -0.57 7.23 28.85
N GLU A 238 -0.42 8.52 29.12
CA GLU A 238 -0.85 9.17 30.37
C GLU A 238 -2.21 9.87 30.19
N MET A 239 -3.01 9.91 31.27
CA MET A 239 -4.34 10.54 31.28
C MET A 239 -4.22 12.04 31.52
N THR A 240 -4.60 12.87 30.55
CA THR A 240 -4.57 14.34 30.68
C THR A 240 -5.95 14.96 30.49
N GLN A 241 -6.20 16.10 31.15
CA GLN A 241 -7.44 16.87 30.98
C GLN A 241 -7.54 17.40 29.54
N ARG A 242 -8.73 17.29 28.94
CA ARG A 242 -9.02 17.81 27.58
C ARG A 242 -8.44 19.22 27.37
N GLY A 243 -7.69 19.41 26.28
CA GLY A 243 -7.34 20.74 25.77
C GLY A 243 -5.92 21.25 26.03
N ARG A 244 -4.94 20.39 26.31
CA ARG A 244 -3.52 20.80 26.41
C ARG A 244 -2.66 20.08 25.38
N ARG A 245 -1.81 20.83 24.69
CA ARG A 245 -0.74 20.29 23.85
C ARG A 245 0.60 20.45 24.58
N VAL A 246 1.39 19.38 24.58
CA VAL A 246 2.79 19.41 25.04
C VAL A 246 3.66 19.94 23.91
N VAL A 247 4.17 21.16 24.04
CA VAL A 247 5.14 21.70 23.08
C VAL A 247 6.54 21.49 23.67
N THR A 248 7.34 20.67 22.98
CA THR A 248 8.75 20.46 23.36
C THR A 248 9.58 21.51 22.63
N THR A 249 10.25 22.40 23.36
CA THR A 249 11.20 23.34 22.75
C THR A 249 12.49 22.63 22.35
N ASP A 250 13.22 23.19 21.38
CA ASP A 250 14.39 22.58 20.71
C ASP A 250 15.54 22.14 21.64
N ASN A 251 15.52 22.56 22.92
CA ASN A 251 16.51 22.18 23.94
C ASN A 251 16.01 21.13 24.95
N GLY A 252 14.80 20.60 24.77
CA GLY A 252 14.28 19.41 25.49
C GLY A 252 14.14 19.54 27.01
N THR A 253 14.21 20.74 27.59
CA THR A 253 14.39 20.91 29.05
C THR A 253 13.19 21.53 29.79
N TYR A 254 12.18 22.03 29.09
CA TYR A 254 10.94 22.53 29.71
C TYR A 254 9.71 22.14 28.89
N ILE A 255 8.64 21.79 29.61
CA ILE A 255 7.30 21.58 29.06
C ILE A 255 6.48 22.83 29.39
N GLU A 256 6.06 23.57 28.38
CA GLU A 256 5.14 24.69 28.52
C GLU A 256 3.75 24.26 28.03
N TYR A 257 2.72 24.56 28.81
CA TYR A 257 1.34 24.20 28.51
C TYR A 257 0.61 25.43 27.97
N GLU A 258 0.32 25.46 26.68
CA GLU A 258 -0.62 26.44 26.12
C GLU A 258 -2.06 25.94 26.32
N MET A 259 -2.92 26.82 26.84
CA MET A 259 -4.36 26.58 26.86
C MET A 259 -4.95 26.92 25.49
N LEU A 260 -5.65 25.96 24.88
CA LEU A 260 -6.51 26.24 23.73
C LEU A 260 -7.70 27.11 24.18
N ASP A 261 -8.25 27.91 23.27
CA ASP A 261 -9.46 28.71 23.49
C ASP A 261 -10.70 27.83 23.72
N VAL A 262 -11.82 28.45 24.11
CA VAL A 262 -13.07 27.83 24.60
C VAL A 262 -13.66 26.78 23.65
N ASP A 263 -13.24 26.81 22.40
CA ASP A 263 -13.69 26.03 21.28
C ASP A 263 -12.82 24.79 21.05
N GLY A 264 -11.62 24.72 21.66
CA GLY A 264 -10.69 23.60 21.56
C GLY A 264 -9.93 23.51 20.23
N TYR A 265 -9.95 24.55 19.39
CA TYR A 265 -9.30 24.55 18.07
C TYR A 265 -8.52 25.83 17.80
N ASN A 266 -7.25 25.67 17.44
CA ASN A 266 -6.37 26.78 17.07
C ASN A 266 -6.87 27.41 15.76
N ASN A 267 -7.30 28.68 15.81
CA ASN A 267 -7.87 29.48 14.71
C ASN A 267 -6.88 29.81 13.56
N GLY A 268 -5.97 28.91 13.18
CA GLY A 268 -4.93 29.24 12.21
C GLY A 268 -4.28 28.12 11.38
N ASP A 269 -4.20 26.87 11.84
CA ASP A 269 -3.23 25.92 11.23
C ASP A 269 -3.75 24.51 10.93
N VAL A 270 -5.06 24.28 10.94
CA VAL A 270 -5.61 23.03 10.40
C VAL A 270 -6.98 23.30 9.82
N ALA A 271 -7.09 23.24 8.49
CA ALA A 271 -8.38 23.19 7.83
C ALA A 271 -9.15 21.96 8.37
N PRO A 272 -10.41 22.12 8.80
CA PRO A 272 -11.20 21.02 9.33
C PRO A 272 -11.29 19.90 8.28
N ARG A 273 -11.22 18.65 8.76
CA ARG A 273 -11.32 17.45 7.90
C ARG A 273 -12.51 17.57 6.96
N GLY A 274 -12.24 17.57 5.65
CA GLY A 274 -13.27 17.51 4.62
C GLY A 274 -13.76 18.86 4.11
N GLU A 275 -13.11 19.98 4.45
CA GLU A 275 -13.50 21.27 3.87
C GLU A 275 -13.05 21.40 2.40
N ARG A 276 -14.00 21.76 1.54
CA ARG A 276 -13.81 21.88 0.10
C ARG A 276 -13.13 23.20 -0.21
N LEU A 277 -11.85 23.17 -0.57
CA LEU A 277 -11.12 24.35 -1.02
C LEU A 277 -11.65 24.76 -2.40
N THR A 278 -12.32 25.91 -2.49
CA THR A 278 -12.84 26.46 -3.75
C THR A 278 -11.97 27.55 -4.35
N ASP A 279 -10.67 27.55 -4.04
CA ASP A 279 -9.77 28.56 -4.60
C ASP A 279 -9.38 28.21 -6.02
N GLU A 280 -9.84 29.04 -6.96
CA GLU A 280 -9.58 28.95 -8.39
C GLU A 280 -8.09 29.20 -8.69
N GLY A 281 -7.24 28.18 -8.51
CA GLY A 281 -5.83 28.32 -8.84
C GLY A 281 -4.93 27.13 -8.55
N GLU A 282 -5.37 26.19 -7.73
CA GLU A 282 -4.49 25.13 -7.26
C GLU A 282 -4.33 23.98 -8.28
N THR A 283 -3.12 23.40 -8.30
CA THR A 283 -2.78 22.21 -9.07
C THR A 283 -2.57 21.03 -8.14
N CYS A 284 -3.16 19.88 -8.48
CA CYS A 284 -2.88 18.62 -7.81
C CYS A 284 -1.36 18.34 -7.81
N SER A 285 -0.78 18.12 -6.64
CA SER A 285 0.66 17.92 -6.46
C SER A 285 1.18 16.67 -7.19
N GLU A 286 0.33 15.64 -7.32
CA GLU A 286 0.71 14.36 -7.95
C GLU A 286 0.53 14.36 -9.48
N CYS A 287 -0.59 14.86 -10.00
CA CYS A 287 -0.92 14.75 -11.43
C CYS A 287 -0.98 16.09 -12.17
N GLY A 288 -0.80 17.22 -11.49
CA GLY A 288 -0.86 18.56 -12.08
C GLY A 288 -2.24 19.00 -12.55
N PHE A 289 -3.30 18.27 -12.18
CA PHE A 289 -4.68 18.61 -12.52
C PHE A 289 -5.10 19.95 -11.89
N LYS A 290 -5.65 20.86 -12.71
CA LYS A 290 -6.24 22.14 -12.27
C LYS A 290 -7.74 21.99 -12.18
N GLY A 291 -8.29 22.05 -10.98
CA GLY A 291 -9.71 21.89 -10.71
C GLY A 291 -9.97 21.74 -9.22
N GLU A 292 -11.10 21.16 -8.85
CA GLU A 292 -11.43 20.94 -7.43
C GLU A 292 -10.44 19.97 -6.78
N LEU A 293 -9.77 20.44 -5.72
CA LEU A 293 -8.83 19.68 -4.90
C LEU A 293 -9.42 19.45 -3.51
N PHE A 294 -8.95 18.37 -2.87
CA PHE A 294 -9.34 18.00 -1.51
C PHE A 294 -8.09 17.96 -0.65
N ALA A 295 -8.10 18.70 0.46
CA ALA A 295 -7.05 18.63 1.47
C ALA A 295 -7.30 17.41 2.37
N TYR A 296 -6.32 16.48 2.44
CA TYR A 296 -6.37 15.33 3.34
C TYR A 296 -5.39 15.52 4.50
N GLY A 297 -5.93 15.85 5.68
CA GLY A 297 -5.17 16.21 6.89
C GLY A 297 -4.36 15.09 7.57
N TRP A 298 -3.92 14.08 6.82
CA TRP A 298 -2.98 13.04 7.30
C TRP A 298 -1.60 13.12 6.65
N ARG A 299 -1.43 13.98 5.62
CA ARG A 299 -0.12 14.36 5.08
C ARG A 299 0.16 15.82 5.41
N HIS A 300 1.37 16.29 5.08
CA HIS A 300 1.79 17.68 5.24
C HIS A 300 0.68 18.64 4.78
N ALA A 301 0.51 19.77 5.48
CA ALA A 301 -0.57 20.74 5.24
C ALA A 301 -0.65 21.28 3.79
N ASP A 302 0.39 21.05 2.99
CA ASP A 302 0.53 21.54 1.62
C ASP A 302 0.16 20.50 0.53
N ASP A 303 -0.27 19.29 0.90
CA ASP A 303 -0.60 18.22 -0.06
C ASP A 303 -2.02 18.36 -0.65
N ASN A 304 -2.14 19.15 -1.72
CA ASN A 304 -3.38 19.29 -2.48
C ASN A 304 -3.55 18.15 -3.51
N LEU A 305 -4.50 17.25 -3.29
CA LEU A 305 -4.77 16.10 -4.17
C LEU A 305 -6.13 16.22 -4.88
N CYS A 306 -6.20 15.78 -6.14
CA CYS A 306 -7.48 15.66 -6.85
C CYS A 306 -8.18 14.34 -6.50
N ARG A 307 -9.50 14.26 -6.74
CA ARG A 307 -10.34 13.09 -6.42
C ARG A 307 -9.77 11.76 -6.95
N ASN A 308 -9.15 11.76 -8.12
CA ASN A 308 -8.58 10.56 -8.73
C ASN A 308 -7.26 10.12 -8.09
N CYS A 309 -6.48 11.06 -7.54
CA CYS A 309 -5.24 10.77 -6.82
C CYS A 309 -5.51 10.40 -5.35
N ALA A 310 -6.62 10.85 -4.78
CA ALA A 310 -7.05 10.49 -3.44
C ALA A 310 -7.49 9.01 -3.33
N ASN A 311 -8.10 8.44 -4.38
CA ASN A 311 -8.66 7.08 -4.39
C ASN A 311 -7.66 6.00 -4.85
N LEU A 312 -6.43 6.00 -4.34
CA LEU A 312 -5.48 4.90 -4.57
C LEU A 312 -5.86 3.67 -3.74
N PRO A 313 -5.58 2.43 -4.21
CA PRO A 313 -6.00 1.20 -3.53
C PRO A 313 -5.47 1.14 -2.09
N GLY A 314 -6.37 1.07 -1.12
CA GLY A 314 -6.05 1.12 0.32
C GLY A 314 -6.44 2.43 1.02
N MET A 315 -7.02 3.40 0.30
CA MET A 315 -7.56 4.63 0.86
C MET A 315 -9.02 4.82 0.41
N ASP A 316 -9.96 4.53 1.29
CA ASP A 316 -11.38 4.81 1.06
C ASP A 316 -11.66 6.27 1.38
N ALA A 317 -11.99 7.07 0.36
CA ALA A 317 -12.61 8.36 0.59
C ALA A 317 -14.05 8.13 1.05
N TYR A 318 -14.35 8.53 2.28
CA TYR A 318 -15.73 8.55 2.77
C TYR A 318 -16.46 9.73 2.12
N GLU A 319 -17.58 9.43 1.45
CA GLU A 319 -18.53 10.46 1.02
C GLU A 319 -19.29 10.96 2.25
N CYS A 320 -19.18 12.26 2.55
CA CYS A 320 -20.10 12.98 3.44
C CYS A 320 -21.30 13.48 2.63
#